data_AF-A0A1E4ZIA5-F1
#
_entry.id   AF-A0A1E4ZIA5-F1
#
_cell.length_a   1.000
_cell.length_b   1.000
_cell.length_c   1.000
_cell.angle_alpha   90.00
_cell.angle_beta   90.00
_cell.angle_gamma   90.00
#
_symmetry.space_group_name_H-M   'P 1'
#
loop_
_entity.id
_entity.type
_entity.pdbx_description
1 polymer ?
#
loop_
_entity_poly.entity_id
_entity_poly.type
_entity_poly.pdbx_seq_one_letter_code
_entity_poly.pdbx_strand_id
1 'polypeptide(L)'
;MNVLLDTSVWIRHFKTSNLRVVQLLGSESVVSHEFVVAEMACGSLKARAETLEYLKELIALPTVSTQEVLLLIEARKLYSRGIGLIDVHLLASTLIVPDTQLWTADKRLENIAQELGIAYAG
;
A
#
# COMPACT_ATOMS: atom_id res chain seq x y z
N MET A 1 0.61 -5.60 -14.53
CA MET A 1 1.33 -4.86 -13.48
C MET A 1 0.31 -4.40 -12.46
N ASN A 2 0.51 -4.77 -11.21
CA ASN A 2 -0.37 -4.43 -10.10
C ASN A 2 0.24 -3.26 -9.32
N VAL A 3 -0.61 -2.40 -8.76
CA VAL A 3 -0.19 -1.26 -7.95
C VAL A 3 -0.93 -1.29 -6.63
N LEU A 4 -0.21 -1.57 -5.56
CA LEU A 4 -0.72 -1.45 -4.20
C LEU A 4 -0.70 0.03 -3.81
N LEU A 5 -1.88 0.57 -3.54
CA LEU A 5 -2.02 1.93 -3.03
C LEU A 5 -1.97 1.90 -1.49
N ASP A 6 -0.97 2.56 -0.92
CA ASP A 6 -0.90 2.84 0.51
C ASP A 6 -2.01 3.83 0.94
N THR A 7 -2.37 3.80 2.22
CA THR A 7 -3.35 4.68 2.89
C THR A 7 -3.12 6.14 2.55
N SER A 8 -1.86 6.59 2.51
CA SER A 8 -1.52 7.98 2.19
C SER A 8 -1.96 8.41 0.79
N VAL A 9 -1.97 7.50 -0.20
CA VAL A 9 -2.44 7.77 -1.57
C VAL A 9 -3.98 7.80 -1.60
N TRP A 10 -4.63 6.86 -0.91
CA TRP A 10 -6.09 6.85 -0.78
C TRP A 10 -6.63 8.12 -0.13
N ILE A 11 -6.04 8.56 0.99
CA ILE A 11 -6.43 9.80 1.67
C ILE A 11 -6.35 10.99 0.72
N ARG A 12 -5.26 11.10 -0.05
CA ARG A 12 -5.09 12.18 -1.03
C ARG A 12 -6.15 12.09 -2.13
N HIS A 13 -6.37 10.90 -2.70
CA HIS A 13 -7.34 10.68 -3.76
C HIS A 13 -8.78 11.02 -3.33
N PHE A 14 -9.19 10.59 -2.13
CA PHE A 14 -10.53 10.89 -1.62
C PHE A 14 -10.73 12.37 -1.25
N LYS A 15 -9.64 13.08 -0.91
CA LYS A 15 -9.69 14.53 -0.68
C LYS A 15 -9.76 15.30 -2.00
N THR A 16 -8.97 14.89 -2.98
CA THR A 16 -8.90 15.48 -4.32
C THR A 16 -8.60 14.36 -5.31
N SER A 17 -9.52 14.13 -6.24
CA SER A 17 -9.39 13.06 -7.23
C SER A 17 -8.04 13.14 -7.95
N ASN A 18 -7.31 12.03 -7.90
CA ASN A 18 -6.03 11.86 -8.59
C ASN A 18 -6.27 11.09 -9.91
N LEU A 19 -6.01 11.74 -11.05
CA LEU A 19 -6.23 11.18 -12.38
C LEU A 19 -5.50 9.85 -12.60
N ARG A 20 -4.29 9.70 -12.04
CA ARG A 20 -3.50 8.49 -12.20
C ARG A 20 -4.10 7.32 -11.43
N VAL A 21 -4.67 7.57 -10.24
CA VAL A 21 -5.46 6.57 -9.51
C VAL A 21 -6.70 6.18 -10.32
N VAL A 22 -7.43 7.15 -10.88
CA VAL A 22 -8.60 6.87 -11.73
C VAL A 22 -8.24 5.99 -12.93
N GLN A 23 -7.11 6.26 -13.59
CA GLN A 23 -6.63 5.46 -14.72
C GLN A 23 -6.31 4.01 -14.30
N LEU A 24 -5.58 3.83 -13.19
CA LEU A 24 -5.23 2.48 -12.69
C LEU A 24 -6.46 1.69 -12.26
N LEU A 25 -7.46 2.37 -11.70
CA LEU A 25 -8.75 1.76 -11.36
C LEU A 25 -9.50 1.32 -12.60
N GLY A 26 -9.56 2.17 -13.63
CA GLY A 26 -10.18 1.86 -14.91
C GLY A 26 -9.48 0.73 -15.70
N SER A 27 -8.21 0.46 -15.40
CA SER A 27 -7.44 -0.64 -15.99
C SER A 27 -7.32 -1.85 -15.07
N GLU A 28 -8.11 -1.93 -13.99
CA GLU A 28 -8.11 -3.03 -13.01
C GLU A 28 -6.72 -3.37 -12.47
N SER A 29 -5.85 -2.37 -12.37
CA SER A 29 -4.44 -2.54 -12.00
C SER A 29 -4.16 -2.20 -10.54
N VAL A 30 -5.16 -1.69 -9.80
CA VAL A 30 -5.05 -1.41 -8.37
C VAL A 30 -5.34 -2.68 -7.57
N VAL A 31 -4.45 -2.97 -6.63
CA VAL A 31 -4.65 -3.99 -5.60
C VAL A 31 -4.72 -3.33 -4.22
N SER A 32 -5.33 -4.04 -3.29
CA SER A 32 -5.53 -3.61 -1.90
C SER A 32 -4.76 -4.49 -0.92
N HIS A 33 -4.78 -4.13 0.35
CA HIS A 33 -4.22 -4.93 1.43
C HIS A 33 -5.07 -4.70 2.69
N GLU A 34 -5.31 -5.74 3.49
CA GLU A 34 -6.21 -5.65 4.64
C GLU A 34 -5.81 -4.57 5.65
N PHE A 35 -4.50 -4.33 5.82
CA PHE A 35 -4.01 -3.27 6.71
C PHE A 35 -4.25 -1.87 6.17
N VAL A 36 -4.26 -1.66 4.84
CA VAL A 36 -4.67 -0.38 4.25
C VAL A 36 -6.15 -0.14 4.52
N VAL A 37 -7.00 -1.16 4.33
CA VAL A 37 -8.44 -1.07 4.62
C VAL A 37 -8.67 -0.78 6.11
N ALA A 38 -7.95 -1.46 7.00
CA ALA A 38 -8.05 -1.28 8.44
C ALA A 38 -7.60 0.14 8.87
N GLU A 39 -6.49 0.63 8.33
CA GLU A 39 -5.99 1.98 8.62
C GLU A 39 -6.97 3.05 8.12
N MET A 40 -7.50 2.89 6.90
CA MET A 40 -8.56 3.74 6.37
C MET A 40 -9.81 3.73 7.26
N ALA A 41 -10.18 2.57 7.80
CA ALA A 41 -11.32 2.43 8.72
C ALA A 41 -11.11 3.13 10.07
N CYS A 42 -9.87 3.34 10.51
CA CYS A 42 -9.53 4.14 11.69
C CYS A 42 -9.73 5.65 11.46
N GLY A 43 -9.70 6.11 10.20
CA GLY A 43 -9.83 7.51 9.83
C GLY A 43 -11.28 8.02 9.72
N SER A 44 -11.41 9.32 9.46
CA SER A 44 -12.68 9.96 9.09
C SER A 44 -12.91 9.83 7.59
N LEU A 45 -14.06 9.25 7.21
CA LEU A 45 -14.46 9.03 5.81
C LEU A 45 -15.85 9.63 5.59
N LYS A 46 -16.01 10.45 4.53
CA LYS A 46 -17.31 11.09 4.21
C LYS A 46 -18.40 10.06 3.89
N ALA A 47 -18.10 9.12 2.99
CA ALA A 47 -18.99 8.04 2.60
C ALA A 47 -18.46 6.70 3.16
N ARG A 48 -18.37 6.61 4.50
CA ARG A 48 -17.63 5.54 5.20
C ARG A 48 -17.98 4.13 4.72
N ALA A 49 -19.26 3.78 4.66
CA ALA A 49 -19.68 2.43 4.29
C ALA A 49 -19.27 2.10 2.85
N GLU A 50 -19.67 2.96 1.90
CA GLU A 50 -19.36 2.82 0.47
C GLU A 50 -17.85 2.78 0.21
N THR A 51 -17.07 3.66 0.86
CA THR A 51 -15.61 3.71 0.70
C THR A 51 -14.95 2.41 1.18
N LEU A 52 -15.36 1.90 2.34
CA LEU A 52 -14.78 0.67 2.89
C LEU A 52 -15.24 -0.58 2.13
N GLU A 53 -16.47 -0.60 1.63
CA GLU A 53 -16.98 -1.67 0.77
C GLU A 53 -16.19 -1.72 -0.54
N TYR A 54 -16.05 -0.57 -1.21
CA TYR A 54 -15.24 -0.44 -2.42
C TYR A 54 -13.79 -0.93 -2.23
N LEU A 55 -13.12 -0.51 -1.15
CA LEU A 55 -11.73 -0.94 -0.87
C LEU A 55 -11.60 -2.44 -0.60
N LYS A 56 -12.67 -3.10 -0.14
CA LYS A 56 -12.73 -4.55 0.10
C LYS A 56 -13.05 -5.36 -1.16
N GLU A 57 -13.65 -4.74 -2.17
CA GLU A 57 -13.92 -5.38 -3.46
C GLU A 57 -12.67 -5.48 -4.34
N LEU A 58 -11.67 -4.64 -4.09
CA LEU A 58 -10.37 -4.72 -4.75
C LEU A 58 -9.67 -6.05 -4.44
N ILE A 59 -8.93 -6.58 -5.42
CA ILE A 59 -8.09 -7.76 -5.23
C ILE A 59 -7.06 -7.46 -4.13
N ALA A 60 -7.12 -8.22 -3.03
CA ALA A 60 -6.21 -8.07 -1.91
C ALA A 60 -4.92 -8.87 -2.14
N LEU A 61 -3.77 -8.24 -1.87
CA LEU A 61 -2.51 -8.96 -1.74
C LEU A 61 -2.55 -9.86 -0.49
N PRO A 62 -1.85 -11.02 -0.53
CA PRO A 62 -1.72 -11.88 0.63
C PRO A 62 -0.93 -11.17 1.74
N THR A 63 -1.26 -11.49 2.98
CA THR A 63 -0.51 -11.00 4.13
C THR A 63 0.67 -11.91 4.43
N VAL A 64 1.76 -11.27 4.88
CA VAL A 64 2.99 -11.93 5.29
C VAL A 64 2.95 -12.17 6.80
N SER A 65 3.44 -13.33 7.27
CA SER A 65 3.44 -13.63 8.70
C SER A 65 4.35 -12.67 9.48
N THR A 66 4.06 -12.46 10.76
CA THR A 66 4.92 -11.62 11.62
C THR A 66 6.36 -12.13 11.66
N GLN A 67 6.57 -13.44 11.60
CA GLN A 67 7.91 -14.02 11.58
C GLN A 67 8.68 -13.65 10.31
N GLU A 68 8.05 -13.76 9.13
CA GLU A 68 8.65 -13.37 7.86
C GLU A 68 8.91 -11.86 7.79
N VAL A 69 8.02 -11.05 8.37
CA VAL A 69 8.23 -9.61 8.50
C VAL A 69 9.46 -9.29 9.35
N LEU A 70 9.63 -9.95 10.50
CA LEU A 70 10.83 -9.78 11.32
C LEU A 70 12.11 -10.20 10.56
N LEU A 71 12.05 -11.30 9.81
CA LEU A 71 13.16 -11.73 8.95
C LEU A 71 13.48 -10.70 7.87
N LEU A 72 12.47 -10.09 7.24
CA LEU A 72 12.65 -9.04 6.25
C LEU A 72 13.29 -7.79 6.86
N ILE A 73 12.86 -7.38 8.05
CA ILE A 73 13.42 -6.22 8.77
C ILE A 73 14.92 -6.40 8.98
N GLU A 74 15.34 -7.57 9.44
CA GLU A 74 16.76 -7.87 9.65
C GLU A 74 17.52 -7.99 8.32
N ALA A 75 17.00 -8.76 7.37
CA ALA A 75 17.66 -9.03 6.10
C ALA A 75 17.86 -7.77 5.24
N ARG A 76 16.92 -6.83 5.30
CA ARG A 76 16.96 -5.57 4.52
C ARG A 76 17.31 -4.35 5.37
N LYS A 77 17.61 -4.54 6.66
CA LYS A 77 17.97 -3.47 7.61
C LYS A 77 16.94 -2.33 7.61
N LEU A 78 15.66 -2.69 7.71
CA LEU A 78 14.54 -1.73 7.67
C LEU A 78 14.34 -0.99 9.01
N TYR A 79 15.06 -1.39 10.06
CA TYR A 79 15.03 -0.73 11.35
C TYR A 79 15.66 0.68 11.30
N SER A 80 15.19 1.59 12.17
CA SER A 80 15.65 2.98 12.26
C SER A 80 15.49 3.80 10.96
N ARG A 81 14.60 3.37 10.05
CA ARG A 81 14.29 4.07 8.80
C ARG A 81 13.08 5.01 8.88
N GLY A 82 12.41 5.05 10.04
CA GLY A 82 11.25 5.92 10.27
C GLY A 82 9.95 5.44 9.62
N ILE A 83 9.85 4.14 9.36
CA ILE A 83 8.63 3.45 8.91
C ILE A 83 8.07 2.56 10.02
N GLY A 84 6.76 2.35 10.01
CA GLY A 84 6.03 1.52 10.96
C GLY A 84 5.91 0.05 10.54
N LEU A 85 5.34 -0.78 11.42
CA LEU A 85 5.12 -2.20 11.13
C LEU A 85 4.21 -2.40 9.90
N ILE A 86 3.16 -1.59 9.75
CA ILE A 86 2.24 -1.68 8.61
C ILE A 86 2.99 -1.42 7.30
N ASP A 87 3.82 -0.37 7.24
CA ASP A 87 4.66 -0.06 6.07
C ASP A 87 5.53 -1.26 5.67
N VAL A 88 6.16 -1.92 6.65
CA VAL A 88 6.96 -3.12 6.41
C VAL A 88 6.11 -4.27 5.88
N HIS A 89 4.89 -4.46 6.39
CA HIS A 89 3.97 -5.46 5.85
C HIS A 89 3.56 -5.16 4.41
N LEU A 90 3.35 -3.89 4.04
CA LEU A 90 3.05 -3.52 2.65
C LEU A 90 4.25 -3.79 1.74
N LEU A 91 5.46 -3.45 2.18
CA LEU A 91 6.70 -3.80 1.47
C LEU A 91 6.83 -5.31 1.29
N ALA A 92 6.63 -6.09 2.35
CA ALA A 92 6.73 -7.55 2.33
C ALA A 92 5.72 -8.16 1.35
N SER A 93 4.44 -7.75 1.44
CA SER A 93 3.36 -8.25 0.59
C SER A 93 3.58 -7.87 -0.89
N THR A 94 4.13 -6.69 -1.14
CA THR A 94 4.50 -6.25 -2.50
C THR A 94 5.66 -7.08 -3.06
N LEU A 95 6.66 -7.42 -2.25
CA LEU A 95 7.82 -8.20 -2.68
C LEU A 95 7.49 -9.65 -3.06
N ILE A 96 6.48 -10.25 -2.43
CA ILE A 96 6.14 -11.67 -2.66
C ILE A 96 5.23 -11.87 -3.88
N VAL A 97 4.49 -10.85 -4.32
CA VAL A 97 3.61 -10.94 -5.48
C VAL A 97 4.33 -10.40 -6.72
N PRO A 98 4.54 -11.22 -7.76
CA PRO A 98 5.17 -10.77 -9.00
C PRO A 98 4.47 -9.57 -9.64
N ASP A 99 5.23 -8.78 -10.40
CA ASP A 99 4.74 -7.62 -11.17
C ASP A 99 3.91 -6.62 -10.34
N THR A 100 4.22 -6.48 -9.05
CA THR A 100 3.51 -5.59 -8.13
C THR A 100 4.42 -4.45 -7.65
N GLN A 101 3.88 -3.23 -7.64
CA GLN A 101 4.56 -2.04 -7.16
C GLN A 101 3.78 -1.39 -6.02
N LEU A 102 4.49 -0.75 -5.09
CA LEU A 102 3.93 0.03 -4.00
C LEU A 102 3.91 1.51 -4.38
N TRP A 103 2.72 2.12 -4.32
CA TRP A 103 2.57 3.56 -4.42
C TRP A 103 2.20 4.13 -3.06
N THR A 104 3.08 4.99 -2.54
CA THR A 104 2.87 5.75 -1.31
C THR A 104 3.12 7.23 -1.56
N ALA A 105 2.54 8.08 -0.73
CA ALA A 105 2.85 9.51 -0.68
C ALA A 105 3.70 9.88 0.55
N ASP A 106 4.12 8.89 1.35
CA ASP A 106 5.14 9.04 2.39
C ASP A 106 6.54 8.90 1.79
N LYS A 107 7.36 9.95 1.95
CA LYS A 107 8.70 10.01 1.34
C LYS A 107 9.66 8.96 1.89
N ARG A 108 9.54 8.56 3.16
CA ARG A 108 10.43 7.57 3.76
C ARG A 108 10.11 6.19 3.20
N LEU A 109 8.83 5.84 3.14
CA LEU A 109 8.39 4.59 2.56
C LEU A 109 8.67 4.52 1.05
N GLU A 110 8.47 5.63 0.32
CA GLU A 110 8.78 5.74 -1.10
C GLU A 110 10.26 5.44 -1.37
N ASN A 111 11.18 6.08 -0.63
CA ASN A 111 12.62 5.86 -0.79
C ASN A 111 13.00 4.40 -0.54
N ILE A 112 12.41 3.75 0.46
CA ILE A 112 12.67 2.33 0.75
C ILE A 112 12.11 1.43 -0.36
N ALA A 113 10.91 1.73 -0.87
CA ALA A 113 10.34 1.00 -2.00
C ALA A 113 11.20 1.16 -3.27
N GLN A 114 11.81 2.33 -3.49
CA GLN A 114 12.75 2.57 -4.58
C GLN A 114 14.03 1.74 -4.41
N GLU A 115 14.62 1.73 -3.21
CA GLU A 115 15.78 0.89 -2.88
C GLU A 115 15.51 -0.61 -3.10
N LEU A 116 14.27 -1.04 -2.87
CA LEU A 116 13.82 -2.42 -3.07
C LEU A 116 13.38 -2.71 -4.52
N GLY A 117 13.34 -1.71 -5.41
CA GLY A 117 12.95 -1.88 -6.82
C GLY A 117 11.45 -2.08 -7.06
N ILE A 118 10.61 -1.74 -6.07
CA ILE A 118 9.16 -1.96 -6.10
C ILE A 118 8.36 -0.66 -6.03
N ALA A 119 9.00 0.50 -6.03
CA ALA A 119 8.26 1.77 -6.04
C ALA A 119 7.52 1.98 -7.36
N TYR A 120 6.27 2.41 -7.26
CA TYR A 120 5.51 2.92 -8.39
C TYR A 120 5.86 4.39 -8.65
N ALA A 121 6.26 4.72 -9.87
CA ALA A 121 6.45 6.11 -10.30
C ALA A 121 5.09 6.67 -10.76
N GLY A 122 4.42 7.37 -9.84
CA GLY A 122 3.09 7.97 -10.04
C GLY A 122 3.09 9.32 -10.73
#